data_AF-A0A4Q6EPE9-F1
#
_entry.id   AF-A0A4Q6EPE9-F1
#
_cell.length_a   1.000
_cell.length_b   1.000
_cell.length_c   1.000
_cell.angle_alpha   90.00
_cell.angle_beta   90.00
_cell.angle_gamma   90.00
#
_symmetry.space_group_name_H-M   'P 1'
#
loop_
_entity.id
_entity.type
_entity.pdbx_description
1 polymer ?
#
loop_
_entity_poly.entity_id
_entity_poly.type
_entity_poly.pdbx_seq_one_letter_code
_entity_poly.pdbx_strand_id
1 'polypeptide(L)'
;MPSREEVKTERASGQPFLTDVQELRRRARANIDKGPVTPTYEGDVQVAIDLLQNVVATEIVCVLRYQMNAIAAAGISSQAVKEEFQEHAMAEYEHVKLAAERINQLGGKPNLSPKGLVSRSATEYADAETLVDMIKENLVAERLVIEHYR
;
A
#
# COMPACT_ATOMS: atom_id res chain seq x y z
N MET A 1 37.77 -66.38 -19.01
CA MET A 1 37.15 -65.64 -17.88
C MET A 1 37.84 -64.29 -17.73
N PRO A 2 37.31 -63.22 -18.33
CA PRO A 2 37.60 -61.86 -17.90
C PRO A 2 36.44 -61.31 -17.05
N SER A 3 36.81 -60.65 -15.96
CA SER A 3 35.98 -60.04 -14.92
C SER A 3 35.07 -58.93 -15.45
N ARG A 4 33.78 -58.97 -15.07
CA ARG A 4 32.83 -57.86 -15.25
C ARG A 4 33.24 -56.67 -14.38
N GLU A 5 33.50 -55.52 -14.98
CA GLU A 5 33.61 -54.25 -14.28
C GLU A 5 32.26 -53.89 -13.64
N GLU A 6 32.28 -53.65 -12.33
CA GLU A 6 31.16 -53.06 -11.61
C GLU A 6 31.04 -51.58 -11.98
N VAL A 7 29.98 -51.25 -12.72
CA VAL A 7 29.58 -49.85 -12.91
C VAL A 7 29.04 -49.33 -11.58
N LYS A 8 29.84 -48.49 -10.90
CA LYS A 8 29.37 -47.69 -9.76
C LYS A 8 28.40 -46.63 -10.29
N THR A 9 27.12 -46.81 -10.03
CA THR A 9 26.10 -45.78 -10.25
C THR A 9 26.33 -44.65 -9.25
N GLU A 10 26.95 -43.56 -9.70
CA GLU A 10 26.97 -42.30 -8.97
C GLU A 10 25.52 -41.83 -8.75
N ARG A 11 25.13 -41.69 -7.48
CA ARG A 11 23.89 -40.98 -7.14
C ARG A 11 24.08 -39.53 -7.51
N ALA A 12 23.38 -39.09 -8.56
CA ALA A 12 23.21 -37.67 -8.85
C ALA A 12 22.70 -36.96 -7.59
N SER A 13 23.55 -36.07 -7.05
CA SER A 13 23.22 -35.15 -5.97
C SER A 13 22.03 -34.31 -6.39
N GLY A 14 20.87 -34.56 -5.75
CA GLY A 14 19.64 -33.80 -5.94
C GLY A 14 19.89 -32.30 -5.80
N GLN A 15 19.42 -31.55 -6.79
CA GLN A 15 19.79 -30.17 -7.05
C GLN A 15 19.38 -29.20 -5.92
N PRO A 16 20.22 -28.20 -5.58
CA PRO A 16 19.97 -27.19 -4.54
C PRO A 16 18.68 -26.35 -4.71
N PHE A 17 18.10 -26.34 -5.91
CA PHE A 17 16.90 -25.55 -6.23
C PHE A 17 15.61 -26.20 -5.69
N LEU A 18 15.60 -27.53 -5.54
CA LEU A 18 14.53 -28.29 -4.90
C LEU A 18 14.76 -28.38 -3.39
N THR A 19 15.00 -27.24 -2.72
CA THR A 19 14.75 -27.17 -1.28
C THR A 19 13.36 -27.74 -1.05
N ASP A 20 13.31 -28.85 -0.31
CA ASP A 20 12.24 -29.81 -0.35
C ASP A 20 10.86 -29.14 -0.19
N VAL A 21 10.06 -29.15 -1.25
CA VAL A 21 8.69 -28.59 -1.24
C VAL A 21 7.89 -29.20 -0.09
N GLN A 22 8.19 -30.43 0.33
CA GLN A 22 7.61 -31.06 1.50
C GLN A 22 7.99 -30.34 2.80
N GLU A 23 9.25 -29.94 2.96
CA GLU A 23 9.72 -29.17 4.11
C GLU A 23 9.13 -27.75 4.13
N LEU A 24 9.02 -27.09 2.96
CA LEU A 24 8.33 -25.79 2.85
C LEU A 24 6.86 -25.89 3.26
N ARG A 25 6.15 -26.92 2.79
CA ARG A 25 4.76 -27.18 3.19
C ARG A 25 4.63 -27.51 4.67
N ARG A 26 5.56 -28.29 5.23
CA ARG A 26 5.59 -28.63 6.67
C ARG A 26 5.77 -27.37 7.51
N ARG A 27 6.74 -26.51 7.15
CA ARG A 27 6.97 -25.23 7.83
C ARG A 27 5.76 -24.30 7.71
N ALA A 28 5.15 -24.17 6.53
CA ALA A 28 3.95 -23.35 6.36
C ALA A 28 2.81 -23.80 7.30
N ARG A 29 2.54 -25.11 7.37
CA ARG A 29 1.52 -25.69 8.27
C ARG A 29 1.86 -25.48 9.75
N ALA A 30 3.12 -25.64 10.13
CA ALA A 30 3.56 -25.50 11.52
C ALA A 30 3.52 -24.04 12.04
N ASN A 31 3.42 -23.05 11.14
CA ASN A 31 3.44 -21.64 11.50
C ASN A 31 2.10 -20.93 11.21
N ILE A 32 1.00 -21.67 11.02
CA ILE A 32 -0.32 -21.08 10.72
C ILE A 32 -0.81 -20.10 11.79
N ASP A 33 -0.42 -20.34 13.05
CA ASP A 33 -0.81 -19.51 14.19
C ASP A 33 0.10 -18.28 14.39
N LYS A 34 1.19 -18.14 13.61
CA LYS A 34 2.15 -17.03 13.73
C LYS A 34 1.71 -15.75 13.01
N GLY A 35 0.46 -15.72 12.53
CA GLY A 35 -0.08 -14.60 11.77
C GLY A 35 0.42 -14.57 10.32
N PRO A 36 0.12 -13.50 9.58
CA PRO A 36 0.32 -13.44 8.14
C PRO A 36 1.77 -13.19 7.72
N VAL A 37 2.64 -12.77 8.64
CA VAL A 37 4.04 -12.43 8.35
C VAL A 37 4.91 -13.68 8.38
N THR A 38 5.64 -13.94 7.29
CA THR A 38 6.56 -15.07 7.21
C THR A 38 7.91 -14.76 7.84
N PRO A 39 8.68 -15.76 8.28
CA PRO A 39 10.03 -15.56 8.82
C PRO A 39 11.04 -14.94 7.83
N THR A 40 10.67 -14.82 6.55
CA THR A 40 11.48 -14.23 5.49
C THR A 40 11.23 -12.74 5.30
N TYR A 41 10.30 -12.13 6.06
CA TYR A 41 10.12 -10.68 6.03
C TYR A 41 11.25 -10.01 6.80
N GLU A 42 12.06 -9.21 6.11
CA GLU A 42 13.27 -8.60 6.68
C GLU A 42 13.01 -7.23 7.33
N GLY A 43 11.83 -6.64 7.10
CA GLY A 43 11.46 -5.33 7.62
C GLY A 43 10.86 -5.36 9.04
N ASP A 44 10.85 -4.20 9.68
CA ASP A 44 10.06 -4.02 10.91
C ASP A 44 8.58 -3.84 10.55
N VAL A 45 7.77 -4.84 10.90
CA VAL A 45 6.33 -4.88 10.62
C VAL A 45 5.61 -3.71 11.29
N GLN A 46 5.99 -3.34 12.51
CA GLN A 46 5.32 -2.28 13.25
C GLN A 46 5.61 -0.93 12.60
N VAL A 47 6.86 -0.67 12.22
CA VAL A 47 7.24 0.54 11.49
C VAL A 47 6.51 0.65 10.16
N ALA A 48 6.40 -0.47 9.42
CA ALA A 48 5.66 -0.51 8.16
C ALA A 48 4.16 -0.21 8.37
N ILE A 49 3.54 -0.79 9.39
CA ILE A 49 2.14 -0.49 9.75
C ILE A 49 1.98 0.99 10.10
N ASP A 50 2.86 1.55 10.92
CA ASP A 50 2.76 2.95 11.38
C ASP A 50 2.88 3.93 10.20
N LEU A 51 3.82 3.67 9.27
CA LEU A 51 3.94 4.45 8.04
C LEU A 51 2.66 4.37 7.19
N LEU A 52 2.14 3.15 6.98
CA LEU A 52 0.92 2.95 6.20
C LEU A 52 -0.31 3.59 6.86
N GLN A 53 -0.37 3.71 8.18
CA GLN A 53 -1.46 4.43 8.86
C GLN A 53 -1.44 5.93 8.54
N ASN A 54 -0.25 6.53 8.40
CA ASN A 54 -0.12 7.92 7.96
C ASN A 54 -0.54 8.07 6.48
N VAL A 55 -0.19 7.10 5.63
CA VAL A 55 -0.68 7.05 4.23
C VAL A 55 -2.20 7.00 4.22
N VAL A 56 -2.82 6.04 4.91
CA VAL A 56 -4.29 5.91 4.99
C VAL A 56 -4.94 7.22 5.44
N ALA A 57 -4.41 7.88 6.47
CA ALA A 57 -4.97 9.15 6.93
C ALA A 57 -4.84 10.27 5.89
N THR A 58 -3.66 10.38 5.26
CA THR A 58 -3.36 11.37 4.22
C THR A 58 -4.29 11.20 3.02
N GLU A 59 -4.41 9.98 2.52
CA GLU A 59 -5.23 9.72 1.33
C GLU A 59 -6.72 9.90 1.59
N ILE A 60 -7.23 9.62 2.79
CA ILE A 60 -8.62 9.95 3.12
C ILE A 60 -8.84 11.47 3.10
N VAL A 61 -7.90 12.27 3.61
CA VAL A 61 -8.00 13.73 3.52
C VAL A 61 -8.00 14.18 2.06
N CYS A 62 -7.13 13.61 1.22
CA CYS A 62 -7.11 13.89 -0.22
C CYS A 62 -8.44 13.52 -0.90
N VAL A 63 -8.99 12.32 -0.65
CA VAL A 63 -10.30 11.89 -1.18
C VAL A 63 -11.37 12.93 -0.84
N LEU A 64 -11.46 13.31 0.44
CA LEU A 64 -12.50 14.24 0.89
C LEU A 64 -12.33 15.64 0.28
N ARG A 65 -11.09 16.11 0.13
CA ARG A 65 -10.78 17.41 -0.50
C ARG A 65 -11.11 17.40 -2.00
N TYR A 66 -10.67 16.39 -2.74
CA TYR A 66 -10.99 16.25 -4.16
C TYR A 66 -12.49 16.08 -4.42
N GLN A 67 -13.20 15.30 -3.60
CA GLN A 67 -14.66 15.18 -3.70
C GLN A 67 -15.36 16.51 -3.45
N MET A 68 -14.95 17.25 -2.41
CA MET A 68 -15.49 18.58 -2.13
C MET A 68 -15.25 19.53 -3.30
N ASN A 69 -14.01 19.60 -3.80
CA ASN A 69 -13.65 20.45 -4.95
C ASN A 69 -14.43 20.06 -6.21
N ALA A 70 -14.59 18.76 -6.50
CA ALA A 70 -15.39 18.26 -7.62
C ALA A 70 -16.86 18.66 -7.54
N ILE A 71 -17.44 18.71 -6.33
CA ILE A 71 -18.84 19.09 -6.13
C ILE A 71 -19.00 20.61 -6.23
N ALA A 72 -18.15 21.35 -5.51
CA ALA A 72 -18.25 22.79 -5.29
C ALA A 72 -17.77 23.62 -6.49
N ALA A 73 -16.85 23.10 -7.31
CA ALA A 73 -16.34 23.82 -8.47
C ALA A 73 -17.47 24.32 -9.39
N ALA A 74 -17.43 25.61 -9.72
CA ALA A 74 -18.45 26.30 -10.48
C ALA A 74 -17.83 27.31 -11.47
N GLY A 75 -18.61 27.71 -12.47
CA GLY A 75 -18.20 28.64 -13.52
C GLY A 75 -18.24 28.00 -14.91
N ILE A 76 -18.16 28.83 -15.96
CA ILE A 76 -18.31 28.37 -17.36
C ILE A 76 -17.24 27.33 -17.74
N SER A 77 -16.05 27.43 -17.16
CA SER A 77 -14.91 26.57 -17.46
C SER A 77 -14.72 25.42 -16.45
N SER A 78 -15.64 25.20 -15.52
CA SER A 78 -15.40 24.25 -14.42
C SER A 78 -15.56 22.78 -14.81
N GLN A 79 -16.28 22.47 -15.89
CA GLN A 79 -16.70 21.09 -16.18
C GLN A 79 -15.52 20.11 -16.27
N ALA A 80 -14.51 20.43 -17.09
CA ALA A 80 -13.32 19.57 -17.22
C ALA A 80 -12.55 19.45 -15.90
N VAL A 81 -12.46 20.54 -15.11
CA VAL A 81 -11.78 20.52 -13.81
C VAL A 81 -12.54 19.66 -12.79
N LYS A 82 -13.87 19.65 -12.84
CA LYS A 82 -14.71 18.77 -12.00
C LYS A 82 -14.45 17.31 -12.32
N GLU A 83 -14.35 16.96 -13.59
CA GLU A 83 -14.04 15.59 -14.05
C GLU A 83 -12.66 15.15 -13.53
N GLU A 84 -11.63 16.00 -13.70
CA GLU A 84 -10.29 15.73 -13.16
C GLU A 84 -10.29 15.55 -11.63
N PHE A 85 -10.98 16.41 -10.88
CA PHE A 85 -11.11 16.24 -9.43
C PHE A 85 -11.83 14.94 -9.04
N GLN A 86 -12.80 14.47 -9.83
CA GLN A 86 -13.46 13.19 -9.59
C GLN A 86 -12.51 12.01 -9.86
N GLU A 87 -11.73 12.09 -10.93
CA GLU A 87 -10.71 11.08 -11.25
C GLU A 87 -9.66 10.98 -10.13
N HIS A 88 -9.16 12.11 -9.66
CA HIS A 88 -8.24 12.15 -8.51
C HIS A 88 -8.89 11.59 -7.24
N ALA A 89 -10.12 11.99 -6.89
CA ALA A 89 -10.82 11.42 -5.73
C ALA A 89 -10.95 9.88 -5.81
N MET A 90 -11.17 9.34 -7.01
CA MET A 90 -11.22 7.89 -7.22
C MET A 90 -9.83 7.25 -7.06
N ALA A 91 -8.78 7.86 -7.63
CA ALA A 91 -7.41 7.39 -7.51
C ALA A 91 -6.95 7.35 -6.04
N GLU A 92 -7.20 8.41 -5.27
CA GLU A 92 -6.83 8.44 -3.85
C GLU A 92 -7.60 7.40 -3.03
N TYR A 93 -8.85 7.10 -3.40
CA TYR A 93 -9.59 6.03 -2.75
C TYR A 93 -8.98 4.64 -3.04
N GLU A 94 -8.45 4.42 -4.25
CA GLU A 94 -7.67 3.21 -4.54
C GLU A 94 -6.40 3.16 -3.68
N HIS A 95 -5.70 4.27 -3.48
CA HIS A 95 -4.53 4.34 -2.59
C HIS A 95 -4.89 4.00 -1.14
N VAL A 96 -6.00 4.54 -0.60
CA VAL A 96 -6.53 4.17 0.73
C VAL A 96 -6.72 2.66 0.84
N LYS A 97 -7.37 2.04 -0.15
CA LYS A 97 -7.62 0.59 -0.15
C LYS A 97 -6.34 -0.21 -0.18
N LEU A 98 -5.38 0.16 -1.03
CA LEU A 98 -4.09 -0.52 -1.13
C LEU A 98 -3.32 -0.46 0.19
N ALA A 99 -3.23 0.72 0.82
CA ALA A 99 -2.53 0.89 2.09
C ALA A 99 -3.25 0.17 3.24
N ALA A 100 -4.58 0.28 3.32
CA ALA A 100 -5.39 -0.37 4.34
C ALA A 100 -5.32 -1.91 4.25
N GLU A 101 -5.38 -2.45 3.04
CA GLU A 101 -5.23 -3.89 2.81
C GLU A 101 -3.81 -4.34 3.15
N ARG A 102 -2.80 -3.52 2.86
CA ARG A 102 -1.43 -3.84 3.25
C ARG A 102 -1.25 -3.89 4.77
N ILE A 103 -1.87 -2.99 5.52
CA ILE A 103 -1.89 -3.03 6.99
C ILE A 103 -2.51 -4.36 7.47
N ASN A 104 -3.65 -4.76 6.89
CA ASN A 104 -4.32 -6.01 7.21
C ASN A 104 -3.42 -7.23 6.94
N GLN A 105 -2.74 -7.27 5.80
CA GLN A 105 -1.78 -8.32 5.45
C GLN A 105 -0.57 -8.38 6.39
N LEU A 106 -0.21 -7.27 7.03
CA LEU A 106 0.85 -7.21 8.04
C LEU A 106 0.34 -7.56 9.44
N GLY A 107 -0.94 -7.90 9.60
CA GLY A 107 -1.58 -8.24 10.87
C GLY A 107 -2.06 -7.03 11.68
N GLY A 108 -2.04 -5.83 11.10
CA GLY A 108 -2.58 -4.62 11.70
C GLY A 108 -4.07 -4.42 11.38
N LYS A 109 -4.69 -3.47 12.07
CA LYS A 109 -6.05 -3.00 11.77
C LYS A 109 -5.98 -1.58 11.18
N PRO A 110 -6.41 -1.35 9.93
CA PRO A 110 -6.35 -0.01 9.33
C PRO A 110 -7.30 0.95 10.06
N ASN A 111 -6.84 2.18 10.28
CA ASN A 111 -7.58 3.21 11.02
C ASN A 111 -8.16 4.29 10.10
N LEU A 112 -9.37 4.05 9.61
CA LEU A 112 -10.13 5.00 8.79
C LEU A 112 -11.01 5.94 9.64
N SER A 113 -10.80 6.00 10.97
CA SER A 113 -11.65 6.81 11.85
C SER A 113 -11.49 8.30 11.54
N PRO A 114 -12.61 9.07 11.42
CA PRO A 114 -12.54 10.52 11.29
C PRO A 114 -11.92 11.19 12.53
N LYS A 115 -11.99 10.52 13.68
CA LYS A 115 -11.39 11.02 14.92
C LYS A 115 -9.86 11.07 14.77
N GLY A 116 -9.30 12.27 14.89
CA GLY A 116 -7.86 12.51 14.76
C GLY A 116 -7.33 12.26 13.35
N LEU A 117 -8.18 12.23 12.33
CA LEU A 117 -7.77 12.00 10.94
C LEU A 117 -6.75 13.04 10.48
N VAL A 118 -7.09 14.32 10.62
CA VAL A 118 -6.23 15.45 10.21
C VAL A 118 -4.88 15.41 10.94
N SER A 119 -4.86 15.09 12.24
CA SER A 119 -3.61 15.01 13.00
C SER A 119 -2.67 13.88 12.57
N ARG A 120 -3.16 12.89 11.81
CA ARG A 120 -2.36 11.79 11.24
C ARG A 120 -2.01 12.01 9.78
N SER A 121 -2.63 13.00 9.14
CA SER A 121 -2.43 13.30 7.71
C SER A 121 -1.19 14.15 7.53
N ALA A 122 -0.41 13.87 6.48
CA ALA A 122 0.69 14.71 6.06
C ALA A 122 0.23 15.96 5.29
N THR A 123 -1.03 15.98 4.86
CA THR A 123 -1.63 17.08 4.10
C THR A 123 -2.85 17.67 4.82
N GLU A 124 -3.20 18.89 4.47
CA GLU A 124 -4.32 19.63 5.06
C GLU A 124 -5.61 19.43 4.25
N TYR A 125 -6.77 19.58 4.88
CA TYR A 125 -8.04 19.54 4.17
C TYR A 125 -8.23 20.74 3.22
N ALA A 126 -7.73 21.92 3.60
CA ALA A 126 -7.76 23.19 2.88
C ALA A 126 -9.10 23.56 2.21
N ASP A 127 -9.76 24.59 2.76
CA ASP A 127 -10.96 25.17 2.14
C ASP A 127 -10.54 26.16 1.04
N ALA A 128 -11.15 26.05 -0.15
CA ALA A 128 -10.90 26.93 -1.28
C ALA A 128 -12.20 27.51 -1.84
N GLU A 129 -12.22 28.83 -2.09
CA GLU A 129 -13.44 29.54 -2.52
C GLU A 129 -13.61 29.62 -4.04
N THR A 130 -12.49 29.72 -4.78
CA THR A 130 -12.52 29.83 -6.24
C THR A 130 -11.94 28.60 -6.91
N LEU A 131 -12.33 28.36 -8.18
CA LEU A 131 -11.78 27.27 -8.98
C LEU A 131 -10.24 27.33 -9.07
N VAL A 132 -9.68 28.53 -9.15
CA VAL A 132 -8.22 28.74 -9.19
C VAL A 132 -7.57 28.36 -7.87
N ASP A 133 -8.21 28.70 -6.75
CA ASP A 133 -7.69 28.36 -5.43
C ASP A 133 -7.78 26.85 -5.19
N MET A 134 -8.88 26.20 -5.59
CA MET A 134 -9.02 24.73 -5.53
C MET A 134 -7.87 24.02 -6.25
N ILE A 135 -7.49 24.49 -7.44
CA ILE A 135 -6.37 23.93 -8.21
C ILE A 135 -5.04 24.16 -7.50
N LYS A 136 -4.81 25.36 -6.95
CA LYS A 136 -3.58 25.70 -6.24
C LYS A 136 -3.42 24.88 -4.95
N GLU A 137 -4.46 24.78 -4.15
CA GLU A 137 -4.44 24.03 -2.88
C GLU A 137 -4.20 22.54 -3.14
N ASN A 138 -4.84 21.96 -4.17
CA ASN A 138 -4.54 20.59 -4.58
C ASN A 138 -3.07 20.44 -5.00
N LEU A 139 -2.54 21.34 -5.83
CA LEU A 139 -1.13 21.28 -6.23
C LEU A 139 -0.14 21.42 -5.05
N VAL A 140 -0.45 22.27 -4.07
CA VAL A 140 0.35 22.41 -2.85
C VAL A 140 0.30 21.11 -2.04
N ALA A 141 -0.90 20.56 -1.86
CA ALA A 141 -1.08 19.29 -1.16
C ALA A 141 -0.30 18.14 -1.80
N GLU A 142 -0.33 18.01 -3.13
CA GLU A 142 0.45 16.99 -3.86
C GLU A 142 1.95 17.14 -3.62
N ARG A 143 2.46 18.37 -3.65
CA ARG A 143 3.90 18.64 -3.40
C ARG A 143 4.30 18.25 -1.98
N LEU A 144 3.46 18.53 -1.00
CA LEU A 144 3.71 18.14 0.40
C LEU A 144 3.77 16.62 0.53
N VAL A 145 2.83 15.90 -0.08
CA VAL A 145 2.79 14.42 -0.04
C VAL A 145 4.02 13.81 -0.71
N ILE A 146 4.42 14.35 -1.88
CA ILE A 146 5.64 13.88 -2.59
C ILE A 146 6.90 14.07 -1.73
N GLU A 147 7.06 15.24 -1.09
CA GLU A 147 8.23 15.47 -0.23
C GLU A 147 8.17 14.66 1.07
N HIS A 148 6.98 14.31 1.57
CA HIS A 148 6.84 13.51 2.79
C HIS A 148 7.31 12.06 2.63
N TYR A 149 7.16 11.47 1.43
CA TYR A 149 7.48 10.06 1.16
C TYR A 149 8.74 9.82 0.32
N ARG A 150 9.53 10.86 0.01
CA ARG A 150 10.88 10.70 -0.55
C ARG A 150 11.87 10.18 0.49
#